data_AF-A0A2P4XUF1-F1
#
_entry.id   AF-A0A2P4XUF1-F1
#
_cell.length_a   1.000
_cell.length_b   1.000
_cell.length_c   1.000
_cell.angle_alpha   90.00
_cell.angle_beta   90.00
_cell.angle_gamma   90.00
#
_symmetry.space_group_name_H-M   'P 1'
#
loop_
_entity.id
_entity.type
_entity.pdbx_description
1 polymer ?
#
loop_
_entity_poly.entity_id
_entity_poly.type
_entity_poly.pdbx_seq_one_letter_code
_entity_poly.pdbx_strand_id
1 'polypeptide(L)' 'MTFFLQGPHRIIGSCVGNRQDSIEALKLAAVGDVNTTYKIEKLENLPDVFECVAAGKLAGRIVLDCA' A
#
# COMPACT_ATOMS: atom_id res chain seq x y z
N MET A 1 -4.78 16.81 -38.48
CA MET A 1 -4.00 16.29 -37.33
C MET A 1 -4.66 14.99 -36.90
N THR A 2 -4.27 13.90 -37.54
CA THR A 2 -4.93 12.59 -37.41
C THR A 2 -4.45 11.93 -36.11
N PHE A 3 -5.35 11.77 -35.14
CA PHE A 3 -5.08 10.99 -33.93
C PHE A 3 -4.97 9.51 -34.32
N PHE A 4 -3.77 8.94 -34.21
CA PHE A 4 -3.57 7.50 -34.22
C PHE A 4 -4.00 6.94 -32.86
N LEU A 5 -5.03 6.10 -32.83
CA LEU A 5 -5.36 5.27 -31.68
C LEU A 5 -4.27 4.19 -31.54
N GLN A 6 -3.37 4.36 -30.57
CA GLN A 6 -2.34 3.37 -30.25
C GLN A 6 -3.00 2.10 -29.69
N GLY A 7 -3.07 1.02 -30.48
CA GLY A 7 -3.32 -0.35 -30.03
C GLY A 7 -4.55 -0.64 -29.14
N PRO A 8 -4.84 -1.93 -28.84
CA PRO A 8 -5.86 -2.27 -27.85
C PRO A 8 -5.30 -2.10 -26.44
N HIS A 9 -5.60 -0.98 -25.78
CA HIS A 9 -5.36 -0.82 -24.35
C HIS A 9 -6.47 -1.51 -23.54
N ARG A 10 -6.10 -2.29 -22.52
CA ARG A 10 -7.04 -2.96 -21.61
C ARG A 10 -7.00 -2.29 -20.24
N ILE A 11 -8.16 -1.88 -19.75
CA ILE A 11 -8.34 -1.38 -18.38
C ILE A 11 -9.06 -2.48 -17.61
N ILE A 12 -8.43 -2.98 -16.54
CA ILE A 12 -8.97 -4.07 -15.72
C ILE A 12 -8.90 -3.63 -14.26
N GLY A 13 -10.02 -3.78 -13.54
CA GLY A 13 -10.03 -3.58 -12.10
C GLY A 13 -9.37 -4.74 -11.38
N SER A 14 -8.57 -4.46 -10.35
CA SER A 14 -8.02 -5.45 -9.44
C SER A 14 -8.34 -5.00 -8.02
N CYS A 15 -8.80 -5.94 -7.19
CA CYS A 15 -9.11 -5.69 -5.78
C CYS A 15 -8.45 -6.76 -4.94
N VAL A 16 -7.25 -6.44 -4.41
CA VAL A 16 -6.46 -7.32 -3.55
C VAL A 16 -6.10 -8.66 -4.25
N GLY A 17 -5.24 -9.46 -3.62
CA GLY A 17 -4.93 -10.82 -4.04
C GLY A 17 -5.70 -11.87 -3.23
N ASN A 18 -5.64 -13.12 -3.67
CA ASN A 18 -6.13 -14.26 -2.92
C ASN A 18 -5.12 -14.69 -1.81
N ARG A 19 -5.44 -15.77 -1.09
CA ARG A 19 -4.57 -16.30 -0.02
C ARG A 19 -3.21 -16.78 -0.54
N GLN A 20 -3.18 -17.44 -1.69
CA GLN A 20 -1.95 -17.93 -2.31
C GLN A 20 -1.05 -16.76 -2.73
N ASP A 21 -1.62 -15.74 -3.38
CA ASP A 21 -0.91 -14.51 -3.76
C ASP A 21 -0.28 -13.86 -2.52
N SER A 22 -0.99 -13.83 -1.39
CA SER A 22 -0.49 -13.28 -0.13
C SER A 22 0.68 -14.08 0.45
N ILE A 23 0.63 -15.42 0.36
CA ILE A 23 1.73 -16.30 0.80
C ILE A 23 2.98 -16.04 -0.03
N GLU A 24 2.83 -15.88 -1.34
CA GLU A 24 3.93 -15.61 -2.26
C GLU A 24 4.52 -14.21 -2.04
N ALA A 25 3.66 -13.20 -1.84
CA ALA A 25 4.09 -11.84 -1.49
C ALA A 25 4.89 -11.79 -0.18
N LEU A 26 4.45 -12.51 0.85
CA LEU A 26 5.17 -12.59 2.12
C LEU A 26 6.53 -13.28 1.98
N LYS A 27 6.65 -14.29 1.12
CA LYS A 27 7.94 -14.93 0.82
C LYS A 27 8.92 -13.95 0.20
N LEU A 28 8.47 -13.12 -0.74
CA LEU A 28 9.31 -12.07 -1.35
C LEU A 28 9.76 -11.03 -0.31
N ALA A 29 8.86 -10.60 0.57
CA ALA A 29 9.19 -9.70 1.66
C ALA A 29 10.20 -10.33 2.64
N ALA A 30 10.07 -11.63 2.93
CA ALA A 30 10.98 -12.35 3.83
C ALA A 30 12.40 -12.51 3.27
N VAL A 31 12.57 -12.58 1.94
CA VAL A 31 13.89 -12.57 1.28
C VAL A 31 14.60 -11.22 1.46
N GLY A 32 13.85 -10.14 1.70
CA GLY A 32 14.39 -8.80 1.96
C GLY A 32 14.51 -7.91 0.72
N ASP A 33 14.17 -8.42 -0.47
CA ASP A 33 14.18 -7.65 -1.72
C ASP A 33 13.09 -6.56 -1.76
N VAL A 34 12.07 -6.68 -0.90
CA VAL A 34 10.96 -5.72 -0.78
C VAL A 34 10.83 -5.28 0.66
N ASN A 35 10.93 -3.96 0.89
CA ASN A 35 10.73 -3.35 2.20
C ASN A 35 9.71 -2.21 2.14
N THR A 36 9.01 -1.97 3.25
CA THR A 36 8.04 -0.88 3.37
C THR A 36 8.56 0.20 4.31
N THR A 37 8.37 1.46 3.93
CA THR A 37 8.62 2.57 4.85
C THR A 37 7.44 2.71 5.80
N TYR A 38 7.68 2.49 7.08
CA TYR A 38 6.66 2.64 8.11
C TYR A 38 7.22 3.28 9.40
N LYS A 39 6.30 3.81 10.20
CA LYS A 39 6.58 4.28 11.57
C LYS A 39 5.63 3.59 12.53
N ILE A 40 6.12 3.25 13.72
CA ILE A 40 5.32 2.68 14.80
C ILE A 40 4.78 3.83 15.67
N GLU A 41 3.48 3.80 15.96
CA GLU A 41 2.79 4.75 16.84
C GLU A 41 1.99 4.00 17.91
N LYS A 42 1.78 4.63 19.07
CA LYS A 42 0.92 4.09 20.12
C LYS A 42 -0.55 4.20 19.71
N LEU A 43 -1.38 3.26 20.17
CA LEU A 43 -2.83 3.32 19.96
C LEU A 43 -3.48 4.61 20.48
N GLU A 44 -2.94 5.21 21.54
CA GLU A 44 -3.39 6.50 22.08
C GLU A 44 -3.33 7.65 21.05
N ASN A 45 -2.39 7.58 20.11
CA ASN A 45 -2.18 8.61 19.07
C ASN A 45 -3.08 8.40 17.84
N LEU A 46 -4.03 7.47 17.88
CA LEU A 46 -4.91 7.14 16.77
C LEU A 46 -5.65 8.36 16.15
N PRO A 47 -6.18 9.32 16.93
CA PRO A 47 -6.84 10.50 16.36
C PRO A 47 -5.89 11.30 15.46
N ASP A 48 -4.68 11.57 15.94
CA ASP A 48 -3.66 12.35 15.22
C ASP A 48 -3.21 11.63 13.95
N VAL A 49 -3.12 10.30 13.98
CA VAL A 49 -2.80 9.48 12.80
C VAL A 49 -3.87 9.67 11.73
N PHE A 50 -5.16 9.61 12.08
CA PHE A 50 -6.24 9.83 11.11
C PHE A 50 -6.23 11.23 10.51
N GLU A 51 -5.95 12.26 11.31
CA GLU A 51 -5.80 13.63 10.81
C GLU A 51 -4.62 13.75 9.83
N CYS A 52 -3.49 13.12 10.14
CA CYS A 52 -2.33 13.10 9.26
C CYS A 52 -2.59 12.35 7.94
N VAL A 53 -3.35 11.24 7.97
CA VAL A 53 -3.80 10.51 6.77
C VAL A 53 -4.67 11.41 5.91
N ALA A 54 -5.68 12.05 6.51
CA ALA A 54 -6.62 12.92 5.79
C ALA A 54 -5.92 14.15 5.17
N ALA A 55 -4.91 14.67 5.86
CA ALA A 55 -4.09 15.78 5.37
C ALA A 55 -3.01 15.36 4.35
N GLY A 56 -2.85 14.07 4.06
CA GLY A 56 -1.84 13.56 3.12
C GLY A 56 -0.39 13.76 3.57
N LYS A 57 -0.16 13.92 4.89
CA LYS A 57 1.16 14.25 5.45
C LYS A 57 2.04 13.04 5.75
N LEU A 58 1.54 11.83 5.52
CA LEU A 58 2.25 10.60 5.85
C LEU A 58 3.16 10.15 4.70
N ALA A 59 4.45 9.99 5.00
CA ALA A 59 5.39 9.29 4.13
C ALA A 59 5.34 7.79 4.46
N GLY A 60 4.59 7.02 3.66
CA GLY A 60 4.47 5.57 3.82
C GLY A 60 3.30 5.13 4.69
N ARG A 61 3.55 4.24 5.66
CA ARG A 61 2.53 3.62 6.52
C ARG A 61 2.76 3.91 8.00
N ILE A 62 1.68 3.99 8.78
CA ILE A 62 1.75 3.95 10.24
C ILE A 62 1.30 2.57 10.70
N VAL A 63 2.08 1.96 11.59
CA VAL A 63 1.76 0.71 12.27
C VAL A 63 1.42 1.06 13.71
N LEU A 64 0.24 0.66 14.18
CA LEU A 64 -0.18 0.90 15.55
C LEU A 64 0.30 -0.24 16.43
N ASP A 65 0.97 0.10 17.52
CA ASP A 65 1.26 -0.83 18.60
C ASP A 65 0.01 -0.99 19.47
N CYS A 66 -0.54 -2.20 19.47
CA CYS A 66 -1.78 -2.58 20.15
C CYS A 66 -1.53 -3.45 21.39
N ALA A 67 -0.27 -3.60 21.81
CA ALA A 67 0.10 -4.34 23.00
C ALA A 67 -0.38 -3.66 24.30
#